data_AF-A0A926X461-F1
#
_entry.id   AF-A0A926X461-F1
#
_cell.length_a   1.000
_cell.length_b   1.000
_cell.length_c   1.000
_cell.angle_alpha   90.00
_cell.angle_beta   90.00
_cell.angle_gamma   90.00
#
_symmetry.space_group_name_H-M   'P 1'
#
loop_
_entity.id
_entity.type
_entity.pdbx_description
1 polymer ?
#
loop_
_entity_poly.entity_id
_entity_poly.type
_entity_poly.pdbx_seq_one_letter_code
_entity_poly.pdbx_strand_id
1 'polypeptide(L)'
;MRPCPLFLTLAILLLPLPGLAQSQRHATEIEIERMVLEMRQGIPKLMQSGYYSDRRSPEEYQQQAAFVETWSEIDGAIAPFLGDWSAMEENLLIYPLPAPGEVCIIDSRLDESDFYQGRVVNGNLYTDTNLIFVLDSGFLVNISVYDDQAYHYEYANPRPVENPTTSTYYREYHPQIVVQFQQAGCLVKVPE
;
A
#
# COMPACT_ATOMS: atom_id res chain seq x y z
N MET A 1 29.81 -60.21 14.26
CA MET A 1 28.73 -59.36 14.81
C MET A 1 29.15 -57.91 14.62
N ARG A 2 28.46 -57.16 13.76
CA ARG A 2 28.73 -55.75 13.46
C ARG A 2 27.54 -54.92 13.94
N PRO A 3 27.73 -53.78 14.64
CA PRO A 3 26.63 -52.90 14.99
C PRO A 3 26.23 -52.03 13.79
N CYS A 4 24.92 -51.86 13.61
CA CYS A 4 24.32 -50.99 12.62
C CYS A 4 24.06 -49.63 13.28
N PRO A 5 24.53 -48.49 12.74
CA PRO A 5 24.20 -47.19 13.32
C PRO A 5 22.81 -46.76 12.83
N LEU A 6 21.95 -46.43 13.80
CA LEU A 6 20.64 -45.82 13.59
C LEU A 6 20.87 -44.35 13.20
N PHE A 7 20.57 -43.99 11.95
CA PHE A 7 20.48 -42.58 11.55
C PHE A 7 19.14 -42.03 12.05
N LEU A 8 19.19 -41.17 13.07
CA LEU A 8 18.04 -40.41 13.54
C LEU A 8 17.91 -39.16 12.66
N THR A 9 17.07 -39.23 11.63
CA THR A 9 16.73 -38.07 10.79
C THR A 9 15.82 -37.15 11.59
N LEU A 10 16.36 -36.01 12.04
CA LEU A 10 15.62 -34.95 12.71
C LEU A 10 14.77 -34.23 11.65
N ALA A 11 13.49 -34.57 11.55
CA ALA A 11 12.53 -33.83 10.74
C ALA A 11 12.24 -32.49 11.43
N ILE A 12 12.86 -31.42 10.93
CA ILE A 12 12.53 -30.05 11.33
C ILE A 12 11.15 -29.75 10.75
N LEU A 13 10.13 -29.82 11.58
CA LEU A 13 8.81 -29.25 11.31
C LEU A 13 8.98 -27.73 11.19
N LEU A 14 9.07 -27.26 9.94
CA LEU A 14 8.81 -25.87 9.58
C LEU A 14 7.36 -25.56 9.97
N LEU A 15 7.15 -25.01 11.17
CA LEU A 15 5.89 -24.39 11.51
C LEU A 15 5.73 -23.15 10.61
N PRO A 16 4.60 -23.00 9.90
CA PRO A 16 4.31 -21.74 9.22
C PRO A 16 4.23 -20.66 10.29
N LEU A 17 5.05 -19.62 10.13
CA LEU A 17 4.92 -18.40 10.92
C LEU A 17 3.50 -17.86 10.71
N PRO A 18 2.82 -17.36 11.77
CA PRO A 18 1.52 -16.72 11.61
C PRO A 18 1.67 -15.59 10.58
N GLY A 19 0.96 -15.77 9.47
CA GLY A 19 1.04 -14.88 8.32
C GLY A 19 0.56 -13.48 8.68
N LEU A 20 1.22 -12.51 8.06
CA LEU A 20 0.82 -11.12 7.89
C LEU A 20 -0.70 -11.03 7.67
N ALA A 21 -1.33 -9.98 8.19
CA ALA A 21 -2.75 -9.71 8.01
C ALA A 21 -3.06 -9.42 6.53
N GLN A 22 -3.13 -10.48 5.73
CA GLN A 22 -3.50 -10.46 4.33
C GLN A 22 -5.03 -10.61 4.24
N SER A 23 -5.67 -9.80 3.41
CA SER A 23 -7.10 -9.96 3.14
C SER A 23 -7.37 -11.37 2.59
N GLN A 24 -8.42 -12.02 3.09
CA GLN A 24 -8.71 -13.43 2.78
C GLN A 24 -9.12 -13.64 1.32
N ARG A 25 -9.75 -12.62 0.73
CA ARG A 25 -10.19 -12.57 -0.67
C ARG A 25 -10.37 -11.11 -1.09
N HIS A 26 -10.43 -10.86 -2.39
CA HIS A 26 -10.93 -9.57 -2.87
C HIS A 26 -12.39 -9.37 -2.44
N ALA A 27 -12.72 -8.14 -2.07
CA ALA A 27 -14.10 -7.74 -1.88
C ALA A 27 -14.87 -7.85 -3.21
N THR A 28 -16.14 -8.22 -3.12
CA THR A 28 -17.08 -8.23 -4.24
C THR A 28 -17.49 -6.80 -4.61
N GLU A 29 -18.01 -6.60 -5.82
CA GLU A 29 -18.49 -5.27 -6.25
C GLU A 29 -19.52 -4.68 -5.28
N ILE A 30 -20.46 -5.51 -4.79
CA ILE A 30 -21.48 -5.07 -3.82
C ILE A 30 -20.84 -4.62 -2.50
N GLU A 31 -19.80 -5.33 -2.05
CA GLU A 31 -19.05 -4.93 -0.85
C GLU A 31 -18.30 -3.63 -1.09
N ILE A 32 -17.65 -3.47 -2.25
CA ILE A 32 -16.93 -2.24 -2.62
C ILE A 32 -17.87 -1.04 -2.61
N GLU A 33 -19.00 -1.14 -3.33
CA GLU A 33 -20.00 -0.07 -3.40
C GLU A 33 -20.53 0.31 -2.01
N ARG A 34 -20.81 -0.69 -1.16
CA ARG A 34 -21.27 -0.48 0.21
C ARG A 34 -20.20 0.22 1.06
N MET A 35 -18.95 -0.22 1.01
CA MET A 35 -17.84 0.38 1.76
C MET A 35 -17.58 1.82 1.35
N VAL A 36 -17.59 2.11 0.04
CA VAL A 36 -17.43 3.49 -0.47
C VAL A 36 -18.60 4.36 0.01
N LEU A 37 -19.83 3.85 0.02
CA LEU A 37 -20.99 4.59 0.52
C LEU A 37 -20.89 4.88 2.03
N GLU A 38 -20.51 3.88 2.84
CA GLU A 38 -20.31 4.03 4.28
C GLU A 38 -19.22 5.07 4.58
N MET A 39 -18.10 5.01 3.86
CA MET A 39 -17.01 5.98 3.94
C MET A 39 -17.51 7.40 3.61
N ARG A 40 -18.20 7.59 2.46
CA ARG A 40 -18.73 8.91 2.05
C ARG A 40 -19.63 9.53 3.13
N GLN A 41 -20.45 8.72 3.79
CA GLN A 41 -21.30 9.16 4.89
C GLN A 41 -20.49 9.52 6.14
N GLY A 42 -19.34 8.89 6.35
CA GLY A 42 -18.40 9.14 7.43
C GLY A 42 -17.50 10.37 7.25
N ILE A 43 -17.18 10.78 6.00
CA ILE A 43 -16.26 11.89 5.70
C ILE A 43 -16.51 13.15 6.54
N PRO A 44 -17.75 13.68 6.67
CA PRO A 44 -17.97 14.91 7.44
C PRO A 44 -17.49 14.80 8.90
N LYS A 45 -17.68 13.63 9.51
CA LYS A 45 -17.21 13.35 10.88
C LYS A 45 -15.70 13.18 10.92
N LEU A 46 -15.11 12.50 9.94
CA LEU A 46 -13.65 12.34 9.83
C LEU A 46 -12.96 13.69 9.68
N MET A 47 -13.48 14.59 8.84
CA MET A 47 -12.92 15.93 8.65
C MET A 47 -13.00 16.78 9.92
N GLN A 48 -14.04 16.61 10.74
CA GLN A 48 -14.18 17.33 12.03
C GLN A 48 -13.26 16.79 13.12
N SER A 49 -12.74 15.57 13.00
CA SER A 49 -11.85 14.97 13.99
C SER A 49 -10.47 15.64 14.07
N GLY A 50 -10.05 16.32 12.99
CA GLY A 50 -8.72 16.91 12.87
C GLY A 50 -7.61 15.93 12.46
N TYR A 51 -7.89 14.62 12.39
CA TYR A 51 -6.92 13.61 11.93
C TYR A 51 -6.57 13.78 10.45
N TYR A 52 -7.57 14.11 9.62
CA TYR A 52 -7.40 14.28 8.17
C TYR A 52 -7.26 15.75 7.74
N SER A 53 -6.87 16.64 8.65
CA SER A 53 -6.57 18.03 8.28
C SER A 53 -5.39 18.06 7.31
N ASP A 54 -5.54 18.74 6.18
CA ASP A 54 -4.45 18.94 5.23
C ASP A 54 -3.38 19.83 5.87
N ARG A 55 -2.20 19.26 6.11
CA ARG A 55 -1.03 19.92 6.71
C ARG A 55 0.12 20.04 5.71
N ARG A 56 -0.16 19.86 4.42
CA ARG A 56 0.85 20.03 3.37
C ARG A 56 1.20 21.50 3.22
N SER A 57 2.48 21.77 3.04
CA SER A 57 2.95 23.08 2.61
C SER A 57 2.56 23.35 1.14
N PRO A 58 2.57 24.62 0.69
CA PRO A 58 2.37 24.93 -0.73
C PRO A 58 3.38 24.24 -1.65
N GLU A 59 4.62 24.04 -1.18
CA GLU A 59 5.66 23.34 -1.93
C GLU A 59 5.34 21.85 -2.08
N GLU A 60 4.93 21.17 -1.00
CA GLU A 60 4.53 19.76 -1.07
C GLU A 60 3.33 19.57 -2.01
N TYR A 61 2.37 20.50 -1.98
CA TYR A 61 1.24 20.48 -2.90
C TYR A 61 1.69 20.59 -4.36
N GLN A 62 2.61 21.51 -4.66
CA GLN A 62 3.14 21.69 -6.02
C GLN A 62 3.95 20.49 -6.49
N GLN A 63 4.83 19.95 -5.64
CA GLN A 63 5.63 18.77 -5.96
C GLN A 63 4.76 17.54 -6.22
N GLN A 64 3.76 17.31 -5.38
CA GLN A 64 2.81 16.21 -5.56
C GLN A 64 1.97 16.39 -6.83
N ALA A 65 1.45 17.59 -7.08
CA ALA A 65 0.68 17.87 -8.28
C ALA A 65 1.51 17.66 -9.56
N ALA A 66 2.75 18.14 -9.58
CA ALA A 66 3.66 17.95 -10.71
C ALA A 66 4.01 16.46 -10.91
N PHE A 67 4.22 15.71 -9.84
CA PHE A 67 4.48 14.27 -9.92
C PHE A 67 3.29 13.52 -10.54
N VAL A 68 2.07 13.78 -10.08
CA VAL A 68 0.84 13.19 -10.63
C VAL A 68 0.62 13.64 -12.07
N GLU A 69 0.80 14.92 -12.39
CA GLU A 69 0.64 15.46 -13.75
C GLU A 69 1.59 14.77 -14.72
N THR A 70 2.88 14.65 -14.36
CA THR A 70 3.88 14.01 -15.22
C THR A 70 3.54 12.54 -15.46
N TRP A 71 3.11 11.81 -14.42
CA TRP A 71 2.69 10.42 -14.57
C TRP A 71 1.36 10.27 -15.30
N SER A 72 0.48 11.27 -15.28
CA SER A 72 -0.79 11.21 -16.00
C SER A 72 -0.62 11.14 -17.53
N GLU A 73 0.49 11.68 -18.04
CA GLU A 73 0.86 11.62 -19.46
C GLU A 73 1.46 10.25 -19.86
N ILE A 74 2.03 9.52 -18.90
CA ILE A 74 2.71 8.24 -19.11
C ILE A 74 1.75 7.08 -18.85
N ASP A 75 1.08 7.12 -17.70
CA ASP A 75 0.14 6.13 -17.21
C ASP A 75 -0.95 6.80 -16.36
N GLY A 76 -1.98 7.28 -17.07
CA GLY A 76 -3.12 7.94 -16.44
C GLY A 76 -3.96 7.03 -15.53
N ALA A 77 -3.80 5.70 -15.59
CA ALA A 77 -4.54 4.79 -14.73
C ALA A 77 -4.00 4.80 -13.29
N ILE A 78 -2.68 4.83 -13.13
CA ILE A 78 -2.03 4.83 -11.80
C ILE A 78 -1.84 6.22 -11.24
N ALA A 79 -1.71 7.25 -12.09
CA ALA A 79 -1.34 8.61 -11.66
C ALA A 79 -2.17 9.15 -10.47
N PRO A 80 -3.51 8.97 -10.41
CA PRO A 80 -4.31 9.45 -9.28
C PRO A 80 -3.97 8.79 -7.93
N PHE A 81 -3.37 7.59 -7.94
CA PHE A 81 -3.01 6.83 -6.75
C PHE A 81 -1.62 7.17 -6.22
N LEU A 82 -0.75 7.76 -7.03
CA LEU A 82 0.64 7.98 -6.64
C LEU A 82 0.77 9.00 -5.51
N GLY A 83 1.62 8.76 -4.53
CA GLY A 83 1.79 9.64 -3.36
C GLY A 83 2.05 8.89 -2.07
N ASP A 84 2.45 9.64 -1.05
CA ASP A 84 2.46 9.20 0.36
C ASP A 84 1.14 9.60 1.01
N TRP A 85 0.23 8.64 1.14
CA TRP A 85 -1.11 8.82 1.70
C TRP A 85 -1.10 8.61 3.20
N SER A 86 -1.61 9.58 3.96
CA SER A 86 -1.62 9.49 5.42
C SER A 86 -2.99 9.11 5.96
N ALA A 87 -2.99 8.24 6.97
CA ALA A 87 -4.12 7.96 7.84
C ALA A 87 -3.76 8.27 9.31
N MET A 88 -4.56 7.79 10.27
CA MET A 88 -4.37 8.16 11.67
C MET A 88 -3.09 7.61 12.29
N GLU A 89 -2.71 6.37 11.97
CA GLU A 89 -1.56 5.66 12.59
C GLU A 89 -0.66 4.98 11.55
N GLU A 90 -0.87 5.25 10.28
CA GLU A 90 -0.19 4.59 9.18
C GLU A 90 -0.09 5.50 7.95
N ASN A 91 0.91 5.21 7.13
CA ASN A 91 1.16 5.85 5.85
C ASN A 91 1.23 4.79 4.76
N LEU A 92 0.77 5.15 3.57
CA LEU A 92 0.73 4.28 2.42
C LEU A 92 1.37 4.98 1.22
N LEU A 93 2.56 4.52 0.85
CA LEU A 93 3.36 5.14 -0.20
C LEU A 93 3.19 4.33 -1.49
N ILE A 94 2.58 4.94 -2.50
CA ILE A 94 2.31 4.31 -3.80
C ILE A 94 3.28 4.87 -4.85
N TYR A 95 4.03 3.95 -5.46
CA TYR A 95 5.03 4.23 -6.48
C TYR A 95 4.67 3.56 -7.80
N PRO A 96 4.97 4.20 -8.93
CA PRO A 96 4.83 3.57 -10.23
C PRO A 96 5.81 2.42 -10.43
N LEU A 97 5.35 1.38 -11.14
CA LEU A 97 6.20 0.35 -11.74
C LEU A 97 6.43 0.64 -13.24
N PRO A 98 7.47 0.06 -13.87
CA PRO A 98 7.71 0.24 -15.31
C PRO A 98 6.61 -0.35 -16.21
N ALA A 99 5.86 -1.33 -15.71
CA ALA A 99 4.76 -1.95 -16.43
C ALA A 99 3.48 -1.11 -16.31
N PRO A 100 2.77 -0.83 -17.42
CA PRO A 100 1.55 -0.02 -17.37
C PRO A 100 0.46 -0.62 -16.47
N GLY A 101 -0.19 0.24 -15.71
CA GLY A 101 -1.23 -0.06 -14.75
C GLY A 101 -0.70 -0.62 -13.43
N GLU A 102 0.60 -0.78 -13.25
CA GLU A 102 1.19 -1.43 -12.06
C GLU A 102 1.86 -0.43 -11.11
N VAL A 103 1.84 -0.77 -9.82
CA VAL A 103 2.42 0.02 -8.75
C VAL A 103 3.13 -0.86 -7.72
N CYS A 104 4.10 -0.28 -7.02
CA CYS A 104 4.58 -0.77 -5.74
C CYS A 104 3.91 0.03 -4.63
N ILE A 105 3.68 -0.62 -3.50
CA ILE A 105 3.10 0.02 -2.33
C ILE A 105 3.93 -0.36 -1.11
N ILE A 106 4.26 0.64 -0.31
CA ILE A 106 4.83 0.46 1.02
C ILE A 106 3.77 0.90 2.02
N ASP A 107 3.38 -0.01 2.89
CA ASP A 107 2.47 0.24 3.99
C ASP A 107 3.27 0.31 5.26
N SER A 108 3.22 1.42 5.96
CA SER A 108 3.98 1.62 7.19
C SER A 108 3.04 1.97 8.32
N ARG A 109 3.00 1.11 9.33
CA ARG A 109 2.18 1.24 10.52
C ARG A 109 3.06 1.07 11.75
N LEU A 110 3.14 2.12 12.57
CA LEU A 110 3.97 2.13 13.78
C LEU A 110 5.43 1.73 13.52
N ASP A 111 5.86 0.54 13.97
CA ASP A 111 7.19 -0.04 13.82
C ASP A 111 7.24 -1.19 12.81
N GLU A 112 6.20 -1.34 12.00
CA GLU A 112 6.09 -2.34 10.95
C GLU A 112 5.97 -1.68 9.57
N SER A 113 6.59 -2.29 8.57
CA SER A 113 6.40 -1.91 7.17
C SER A 113 6.27 -3.16 6.33
N ASP A 114 5.28 -3.15 5.44
CA ASP A 114 5.02 -4.18 4.45
C ASP A 114 5.20 -3.64 3.03
N PHE A 115 5.52 -4.55 2.11
CA PHE A 115 5.67 -4.26 0.69
C PHE A 115 4.74 -5.15 -0.11
N TYR A 116 4.00 -4.56 -1.03
CA TYR A 116 3.15 -5.30 -1.95
C TYR A 116 3.13 -4.63 -3.34
N GLN A 117 2.73 -5.41 -4.35
CA GLN A 117 2.51 -4.91 -5.70
C GLN A 117 1.02 -4.84 -5.99
N GLY A 118 0.63 -3.93 -6.87
CA GLY A 118 -0.75 -3.81 -7.28
C GLY A 118 -0.92 -3.43 -8.74
N ARG A 119 -2.15 -3.60 -9.23
CA ARG A 119 -2.55 -3.22 -10.58
C ARG A 119 -3.89 -2.52 -10.58
N VAL A 120 -4.00 -1.46 -11.36
CA VAL A 120 -5.27 -0.76 -11.60
C VAL A 120 -6.12 -1.54 -12.59
N VAL A 121 -7.32 -1.91 -12.17
CA VAL A 121 -8.33 -2.61 -12.98
C VAL A 121 -9.66 -1.88 -12.80
N ASN A 122 -10.25 -1.42 -13.91
CA ASN A 122 -11.51 -0.67 -13.90
C ASN A 122 -11.51 0.55 -12.94
N GLY A 123 -10.36 1.21 -12.80
CA GLY A 123 -10.23 2.42 -11.96
C GLY A 123 -10.01 2.14 -10.46
N ASN A 124 -9.96 0.88 -10.03
CA ASN A 124 -9.60 0.50 -8.67
C ASN A 124 -8.23 -0.19 -8.66
N LEU A 125 -7.46 0.00 -7.59
CA LEU A 125 -6.14 -0.59 -7.44
C LEU A 125 -6.23 -1.88 -6.62
N TYR A 126 -5.94 -3.02 -7.24
CA TYR A 126 -5.97 -4.35 -6.60
C TYR A 126 -4.55 -4.80 -6.28
N THR A 127 -4.32 -5.33 -5.08
CA THR A 127 -3.00 -5.84 -4.66
C THR A 127 -2.89 -7.36 -4.74
N ASP A 128 -1.65 -7.85 -4.75
CA ASP A 128 -1.32 -9.27 -4.54
C ASP A 128 -1.68 -9.80 -3.13
N THR A 129 -1.98 -8.89 -2.19
CA THR A 129 -2.47 -9.17 -0.83
C THR A 129 -4.00 -9.12 -0.68
N ASN A 130 -4.73 -9.12 -1.80
CA ASN A 130 -6.19 -9.02 -1.85
C ASN A 130 -6.81 -7.71 -1.32
N LEU A 131 -6.01 -6.67 -1.08
CA LEU A 131 -6.51 -5.33 -0.77
C LEU A 131 -7.02 -4.68 -2.05
N ILE A 132 -7.99 -3.77 -1.89
CA ILE A 132 -8.51 -2.94 -2.97
C ILE A 132 -8.47 -1.50 -2.51
N PHE A 133 -7.81 -0.63 -3.28
CA PHE A 133 -7.84 0.80 -3.05
C PHE A 133 -8.77 1.49 -4.04
N VAL A 134 -9.67 2.30 -3.52
CA VAL A 134 -10.66 3.08 -4.29
C VAL A 134 -10.46 4.55 -3.99
N LEU A 135 -10.28 5.37 -5.03
CA LEU A 135 -10.24 6.81 -4.88
C LEU A 135 -11.65 7.39 -4.93
N ASP A 136 -12.02 8.12 -3.88
CA ASP A 136 -13.31 8.81 -3.84
C ASP A 136 -13.26 10.05 -2.96
N SER A 137 -13.86 11.15 -3.43
CA SER A 137 -14.05 12.38 -2.64
C SER A 137 -12.76 12.95 -2.01
N GLY A 138 -11.59 12.70 -2.64
CA GLY A 138 -10.27 13.13 -2.14
C GLY A 138 -9.63 12.18 -1.12
N PHE A 139 -10.24 11.02 -0.86
CA PHE A 139 -9.71 9.96 -0.02
C PHE A 139 -9.31 8.75 -0.86
N LEU A 140 -8.31 8.02 -0.37
CA LEU A 140 -7.99 6.67 -0.81
C LEU A 140 -8.59 5.70 0.22
N VAL A 141 -9.47 4.82 -0.21
CA VAL A 141 -10.15 3.85 0.67
C VAL A 141 -9.55 2.48 0.44
N ASN A 142 -8.86 1.95 1.44
CA ASN A 142 -8.45 0.55 1.50
C ASN A 142 -9.64 -0.30 1.92
N ILE A 143 -9.96 -1.31 1.12
CA ILE A 143 -11.00 -2.30 1.39
C ILE A 143 -10.33 -3.66 1.54
N SER A 144 -10.63 -4.32 2.64
CA SER A 144 -10.11 -5.64 3.00
C SER A 144 -11.24 -6.54 3.49
N VAL A 145 -11.04 -7.86 3.40
CA VAL A 145 -11.99 -8.87 3.88
C VAL A 145 -11.31 -9.77 4.91
N TYR A 146 -11.82 -9.76 6.13
CA TYR A 146 -11.41 -10.64 7.22
C TYR A 146 -12.62 -11.31 7.84
N ASP A 147 -12.53 -12.61 8.10
CA ASP A 147 -13.61 -13.44 8.64
C ASP A 147 -14.95 -13.25 7.90
N ASP A 148 -14.86 -13.25 6.56
CA ASP A 148 -15.97 -13.01 5.63
C ASP A 148 -16.69 -11.64 5.80
N GLN A 149 -16.06 -10.69 6.48
CA GLN A 149 -16.55 -9.33 6.63
C GLN A 149 -15.65 -8.35 5.91
N ALA A 150 -16.26 -7.48 5.10
CA ALA A 150 -15.57 -6.38 4.45
C ALA A 150 -15.41 -5.20 5.43
N TYR A 151 -14.20 -4.66 5.49
CA TYR A 151 -13.82 -3.48 6.26
C TYR A 151 -13.24 -2.43 5.33
N HIS A 152 -13.31 -1.17 5.75
CA HIS A 152 -12.63 -0.08 5.08
C HIS A 152 -11.76 0.73 6.04
N TYR A 153 -10.70 1.32 5.48
CA TYR A 153 -9.84 2.26 6.16
C TYR A 153 -9.43 3.37 5.18
N GLU A 154 -9.39 4.62 5.63
CA GLU A 154 -9.21 5.77 4.75
C GLU A 154 -7.85 6.44 4.91
N TYR A 155 -7.33 6.94 3.80
CA TYR A 155 -6.16 7.79 3.74
C TYR A 155 -6.51 9.07 2.99
N ALA A 156 -5.81 10.16 3.29
CA ALA A 156 -6.03 11.44 2.64
C ALA A 156 -4.74 12.22 2.43
N ASN A 157 -4.87 13.35 1.71
CA ASN A 157 -3.85 14.38 1.59
C ASN A 157 -2.48 13.85 1.14
N PRO A 158 -2.38 13.23 -0.05
CA PRO A 158 -1.14 12.61 -0.50
C PRO A 158 0.01 13.63 -0.54
N ARG A 159 1.14 13.27 0.04
CA ARG A 159 2.40 14.01 0.01
C ARG A 159 3.30 13.47 -1.12
N PRO A 160 4.32 14.25 -1.53
CA PRO A 160 5.37 13.71 -2.38
C PRO A 160 5.98 12.45 -1.76
N VAL A 161 6.11 11.40 -2.55
CA VAL A 161 6.73 10.15 -2.08
C VAL A 161 8.19 10.37 -1.69
N GLU A 162 8.59 9.85 -0.54
CA GLU A 162 10.02 9.75 -0.20
C GLU A 162 10.68 8.61 -0.99
N ASN A 163 12.01 8.62 -1.14
CA ASN A 163 12.73 7.51 -1.75
C ASN A 163 13.25 6.54 -0.67
N PRO A 164 12.73 5.30 -0.59
CA PRO A 164 13.15 4.34 0.44
C PRO A 164 14.65 4.02 0.40
N THR A 165 15.27 4.09 -0.78
CA THR A 165 16.71 3.80 -0.94
C THR A 165 17.62 4.88 -0.36
N THR A 166 17.08 6.08 -0.08
CA THR A 166 17.81 7.20 0.54
C THR A 166 17.27 7.59 1.91
N SER A 167 16.09 7.11 2.29
CA SER A 167 15.47 7.36 3.59
C SER A 167 16.24 6.65 4.71
N THR A 168 16.65 7.39 5.74
CA THR A 168 17.30 6.80 6.93
C THR A 168 16.36 5.83 7.64
N TYR A 169 15.05 6.14 7.69
CA TYR A 169 14.05 5.29 8.33
C TYR A 169 14.01 3.89 7.70
N TYR A 170 13.76 3.80 6.39
CA TYR A 170 13.71 2.50 5.72
C TYR A 170 15.06 1.78 5.72
N ARG A 171 16.18 2.50 5.57
CA ARG A 171 17.50 1.86 5.53
C ARG A 171 17.93 1.26 6.86
N GLU A 172 17.59 1.90 7.98
CA GLU A 172 18.01 1.44 9.31
C GLU A 172 17.00 0.50 9.97
N TYR A 173 15.70 0.78 9.83
CA TYR A 173 14.66 0.05 10.54
C TYR A 173 13.93 -0.98 9.68
N HIS A 174 13.86 -0.79 8.36
CA HIS A 174 13.14 -1.67 7.44
C HIS A 174 13.95 -2.02 6.18
N PRO A 175 15.20 -2.51 6.31
CA PRO A 175 16.08 -2.73 5.16
C PRO A 175 15.52 -3.72 4.13
N GLN A 176 14.63 -4.63 4.55
CA GLN A 176 13.90 -5.53 3.66
C GLN A 176 13.04 -4.79 2.63
N ILE A 177 12.40 -3.68 3.03
CA ILE A 177 11.57 -2.85 2.15
C ILE A 177 12.44 -2.21 1.06
N VAL A 178 13.63 -1.73 1.41
CA VAL A 178 14.58 -1.16 0.45
C VAL A 178 14.97 -2.21 -0.61
N VAL A 179 15.24 -3.44 -0.18
CA VAL A 179 15.59 -4.54 -1.09
C VAL A 179 14.42 -4.89 -2.00
N GLN A 180 13.20 -5.05 -1.46
CA GLN A 180 12.00 -5.36 -2.24
C GLN A 180 11.68 -4.26 -3.25
N PHE A 181 11.76 -2.99 -2.83
CA PHE A 181 11.57 -1.82 -3.67
C PHE A 181 12.53 -1.81 -4.88
N GLN A 182 13.82 -2.07 -4.63
CA GLN A 182 14.82 -2.13 -5.69
C GLN A 182 14.62 -3.34 -6.62
N GLN A 183 14.29 -4.51 -6.07
CA GLN A 183 14.07 -5.73 -6.85
C GLN A 183 12.85 -5.65 -7.75
N ALA A 184 11.78 -5.00 -7.27
CA ALA A 184 10.57 -4.75 -8.04
C ALA A 184 10.80 -3.70 -9.15
N GLY A 185 11.85 -2.87 -9.04
CA GLY A 185 12.11 -1.80 -10.00
C GLY A 185 11.18 -0.60 -9.84
N CYS A 186 10.71 -0.35 -8.61
CA CYS A 186 9.81 0.77 -8.30
C CYS A 186 10.48 2.11 -8.62
N LEU A 187 9.71 3.06 -9.11
CA LEU A 187 10.21 4.33 -9.61
C LEU A 187 9.83 5.47 -8.66
N VAL A 188 10.80 6.31 -8.32
CA VAL A 188 10.58 7.54 -7.49
C VAL A 188 10.45 8.80 -8.34
N LYS A 189 10.69 8.67 -9.64
CA LYS A 189 10.61 9.72 -10.65
C LYS A 189 10.31 9.08 -12.00
N VAL A 190 9.94 9.89 -12.96
CA VAL A 190 9.78 9.45 -14.35
C VAL A 190 11.12 8.91 -14.89
N PRO A 191 11.10 7.79 -15.64
CA PRO A 191 12.29 7.32 -16.36
C PRO A 191 12.78 8.37 -17.36
N GLU A 192 14.09 8.65 -17.37
CA GLU A 192 14.73 9.53 -18.35
C GLU A 192 14.81 8.91 -19.75
#